data_AF-X0V3T5-F1
#
_entry.id   AF-X0V3T5-F1
#
_cell.length_a   1.000
_cell.length_b   1.000
_cell.length_c   1.000
_cell.angle_alpha   90.00
_cell.angle_beta   90.00
_cell.angle_gamma   90.00
#
_symmetry.space_group_name_H-M   'P 1'
#
loop_
_entity.id
_entity.type
_entity.pdbx_description
1 polymer ?
#
loop_
_entity_poly.entity_id
_entity_poly.type
_entity_poly.pdbx_seq_one_letter_code
_entity_poly.pdbx_strand_id
1 'polypeptide(L)'
;MRLVSKLVLSVLLLCTSLSVFAADAYVNADVNLRSGPGTEYPAVTVVPRWTGLQVQGCVEGYSWCDVLVGADRGWIYAQYLQFVQNNNETVYLDGNGPQLGIP
;
A
#
# COMPACT_ATOMS: atom_id res chain seq x y z
N MET A 1 18.80 -39.29 30.88
CA MET A 1 18.68 -37.82 30.73
C MET A 1 19.64 -37.26 29.65
N ARG A 2 19.67 -37.83 28.43
CA ARG A 2 20.56 -37.34 27.34
C ARG A 2 19.90 -37.20 25.96
N LEU A 3 18.61 -37.55 25.82
CA LEU A 3 17.89 -37.50 24.55
C LEU A 3 16.86 -36.36 24.47
N VAL A 4 16.32 -35.89 25.60
CA VAL A 4 15.33 -34.80 25.61
C VAL A 4 15.98 -33.43 25.36
N SER A 5 17.28 -33.28 25.66
CA SER A 5 18.02 -32.02 25.52
C SER A 5 18.35 -31.63 24.07
N LYS A 6 18.30 -32.58 23.12
CA LYS A 6 18.57 -32.27 21.70
C LYS A 6 17.33 -31.82 20.94
N LEU A 7 16.12 -32.04 21.49
CA LEU A 7 14.88 -31.65 20.82
C LEU A 7 14.50 -30.19 21.06
N VAL A 8 15.01 -29.57 22.12
CA VAL A 8 14.69 -28.17 22.47
C VAL A 8 15.41 -27.16 21.58
N LEU A 9 16.48 -27.58 20.87
CA LEU A 9 17.29 -26.69 20.05
C LEU A 9 16.80 -26.54 18.59
N SER A 10 15.78 -27.30 18.17
CA SER A 10 15.39 -27.40 16.74
C SER A 10 14.16 -26.59 16.36
N VAL A 11 13.46 -25.96 17.31
CA VAL A 11 12.13 -25.35 17.07
C VAL A 11 12.14 -23.81 17.15
N LEU A 12 13.26 -23.19 17.54
CA LEU A 12 13.33 -21.73 17.76
C LEU A 12 14.00 -20.95 16.61
N LEU A 13 13.93 -21.47 15.37
CA LEU A 13 14.48 -20.81 14.18
C LEU A 13 13.47 -20.66 13.04
N LEU A 14 12.16 -20.63 13.33
CA LEU A 14 11.21 -19.97 12.43
C LEU A 14 11.22 -18.47 12.75
N CYS A 15 12.33 -17.79 12.43
CA CYS A 15 12.31 -16.35 12.22
C CYS A 15 11.52 -16.10 10.94
N THR A 16 10.19 -16.13 11.03
CA THR A 16 9.34 -15.61 9.96
C THR A 16 9.61 -14.11 9.90
N SER A 17 10.37 -13.69 8.89
CA SER A 17 10.54 -12.29 8.55
C SER A 17 9.17 -11.68 8.37
N LEU A 18 8.79 -10.77 9.28
CA LEU A 18 7.66 -9.89 9.08
C LEU A 18 8.06 -8.92 7.98
N SER A 19 7.45 -9.04 6.80
CA SER A 19 7.54 -8.00 5.79
C SER A 19 6.87 -6.76 6.34
N VAL A 20 7.66 -5.71 6.59
CA VAL A 20 7.10 -4.39 6.91
C VAL A 20 6.82 -3.69 5.58
N PHE A 21 5.55 -3.43 5.29
CA PHE A 21 5.17 -2.58 4.16
C PHE A 21 5.30 -1.12 4.60
N ALA A 22 6.31 -0.42 4.09
CA ALA A 22 6.41 1.03 4.29
C ALA A 22 5.35 1.72 3.42
N ALA A 23 4.48 2.55 4.02
CA ALA A 23 3.54 3.36 3.26
C ALA A 23 4.30 4.50 2.56
N ASP A 24 4.08 4.68 1.27
CA ASP A 24 4.59 5.81 0.49
C ASP A 24 3.54 6.91 0.31
N ALA A 25 2.25 6.58 0.52
CA ALA A 25 1.14 7.51 0.42
C ALA A 25 0.06 7.26 1.48
N TYR A 26 -0.83 8.25 1.63
CA TYR A 26 -2.01 8.20 2.48
C TYR A 26 -3.25 8.61 1.70
N VAL A 27 -4.41 8.04 2.06
CA VAL A 27 -5.69 8.54 1.56
C VAL A 27 -6.17 9.76 2.36
N ASN A 28 -6.64 10.80 1.66
CA ASN A 28 -7.09 12.05 2.29
C ASN A 28 -8.60 12.08 2.63
N ALA A 29 -9.33 11.01 2.32
CA ALA A 29 -10.75 10.82 2.57
C ALA A 29 -11.07 9.32 2.74
N ASP A 30 -12.31 9.00 3.13
CA ASP A 30 -12.82 7.65 3.03
C ASP A 30 -13.09 7.33 1.56
N VAL A 31 -12.42 6.33 1.01
CA VAL A 31 -12.40 6.07 -0.44
C VAL A 31 -12.67 4.61 -0.78
N ASN A 32 -13.33 4.38 -1.91
CA ASN A 32 -13.53 3.03 -2.41
C ASN A 32 -12.23 2.50 -3.03
N LEU A 33 -11.73 1.38 -2.53
CA LEU A 33 -10.78 0.54 -3.25
C LEU A 33 -11.57 -0.23 -4.31
N ARG A 34 -11.22 -0.09 -5.59
CA ARG A 34 -11.97 -0.70 -6.69
C ARG A 34 -11.22 -1.84 -7.35
N SER A 35 -11.93 -2.74 -8.02
CA SER A 35 -11.32 -3.86 -8.73
C SER A 35 -10.67 -3.48 -10.07
N GLY A 36 -10.79 -2.22 -10.51
CA GLY A 36 -10.22 -1.71 -11.76
C GLY A 36 -10.19 -0.17 -11.82
N PRO A 37 -9.47 0.41 -12.80
CA PRO A 37 -9.24 1.86 -12.92
C PRO A 37 -10.45 2.58 -13.51
N GLY A 38 -11.48 2.81 -12.69
CA GLY A 38 -12.70 3.48 -13.12
C GLY A 38 -13.85 3.32 -12.14
N THR A 39 -14.86 4.19 -12.25
CA THR A 39 -16.03 4.14 -11.36
C THR A 39 -17.03 3.04 -11.72
N GLU A 40 -16.91 2.49 -12.92
CA GLU A 40 -17.64 1.34 -13.44
C GLU A 40 -17.21 0.01 -12.82
N TYR A 41 -16.01 -0.05 -12.24
CA TYR A 41 -15.53 -1.23 -11.53
C TYR A 41 -16.08 -1.27 -10.10
N PRO A 42 -16.52 -2.43 -9.59
CA PRO A 42 -17.08 -2.55 -8.26
C PRO A 42 -16.07 -2.17 -7.17
N ALA A 43 -16.59 -1.65 -6.05
CA ALA A 43 -15.81 -1.47 -4.84
C ALA A 43 -15.52 -2.82 -4.20
N VAL A 44 -14.25 -3.06 -3.88
CA VAL A 44 -13.75 -4.21 -3.10
C VAL A 44 -13.98 -3.94 -1.61
N THR A 45 -13.59 -2.75 -1.15
CA THR A 45 -13.77 -2.29 0.23
C THR A 45 -13.71 -0.76 0.29
N VAL A 46 -13.97 -0.20 1.47
CA VAL A 46 -13.74 1.22 1.78
C VAL A 46 -12.46 1.34 2.59
N VAL A 47 -11.55 2.20 2.15
CA VAL A 47 -10.31 2.54 2.83
C VAL A 47 -10.54 3.82 3.64
N PRO A 48 -10.43 3.78 4.98
CA PRO A 48 -10.64 4.96 5.81
C PRO A 48 -9.58 6.04 5.56
N ARG A 49 -9.96 7.30 5.75
CA ARG A 49 -9.04 8.44 5.71
C ARG A 49 -7.80 8.21 6.58
N TRP A 50 -6.65 8.71 6.13
CA TRP A 50 -5.32 8.58 6.77
C TRP A 50 -4.78 7.16 6.82
N THR A 51 -5.38 6.22 6.08
CA THR A 51 -4.79 4.90 5.89
C THR A 51 -3.57 5.03 4.99
N GLY A 52 -2.43 4.54 5.48
CA GLY A 52 -1.20 4.43 4.69
C GLY A 52 -1.27 3.26 3.71
N LEU A 53 -0.74 3.46 2.52
CA LEU A 53 -0.74 2.47 1.45
C LEU A 53 0.54 2.54 0.61
N GLN A 54 0.69 1.58 -0.30
CA GLN A 54 1.76 1.57 -1.30
C GLN A 54 1.19 1.75 -2.70
N VAL A 55 1.72 2.70 -3.46
CA VAL A 55 1.36 2.85 -4.87
C VAL A 55 2.27 1.96 -5.73
N GLN A 56 1.66 1.02 -6.46
CA GLN A 56 2.37 0.06 -7.30
C GLN A 56 2.62 0.58 -8.72
N GLY A 57 1.81 1.56 -9.15
CA GLY A 57 1.86 2.18 -10.47
C GLY A 57 0.51 2.81 -10.81
N CYS A 58 0.48 3.65 -11.83
CA CYS A 58 -0.75 4.32 -12.26
C CYS A 58 -1.02 4.10 -13.75
N VAL A 59 -2.28 4.23 -14.16
CA VAL A 59 -2.62 4.29 -15.59
C VAL A 59 -2.08 5.60 -16.20
N GLU A 60 -2.02 5.64 -17.53
CA GLU A 60 -1.64 6.86 -18.27
C GLU A 60 -2.47 8.07 -17.81
N GLY A 61 -1.80 9.21 -17.66
CA GLY A 61 -2.39 10.43 -17.12
C GLY A 61 -2.56 10.45 -15.60
N TYR A 62 -2.09 9.42 -14.89
CA TYR A 62 -2.09 9.35 -13.42
C TYR A 62 -3.46 9.57 -12.78
N SER A 63 -4.54 9.18 -13.47
CA SER A 63 -5.89 9.32 -12.96
C SER A 63 -6.22 8.24 -11.93
N TRP A 64 -5.82 6.99 -12.17
CA TRP A 64 -6.05 5.86 -11.28
C TRP A 64 -4.76 5.13 -10.98
N CYS A 65 -4.58 4.76 -9.71
CA CYS A 65 -3.38 4.06 -9.27
C CYS A 65 -3.73 2.72 -8.65
N ASP A 66 -2.97 1.69 -9.03
CA ASP A 66 -2.96 0.39 -8.39
C ASP A 66 -2.23 0.54 -7.05
N VAL A 67 -2.90 0.13 -5.98
CA VAL A 67 -2.43 0.31 -4.61
C VAL A 67 -2.52 -0.99 -3.83
N LEU A 68 -1.60 -1.13 -2.88
CA LEU A 68 -1.63 -2.17 -1.85
C LEU A 68 -1.97 -1.50 -0.51
N VAL A 69 -3.07 -1.92 0.11
CA VAL A 69 -3.57 -1.45 1.41
C VAL A 69 -3.66 -2.63 2.36
N GLY A 70 -2.65 -2.81 3.22
CA GLY A 70 -2.55 -4.00 4.05
C GLY A 70 -2.44 -5.27 3.19
N ALA A 71 -3.43 -6.15 3.27
CA ALA A 71 -3.50 -7.38 2.45
C ALA A 71 -4.32 -7.21 1.15
N ASP A 72 -5.04 -6.09 1.01
CA ASP A 72 -5.92 -5.83 -0.12
C ASP A 72 -5.18 -5.08 -1.23
N ARG A 73 -5.42 -5.46 -2.48
CA ARG A 73 -4.92 -4.76 -3.67
C ARG A 73 -6.08 -4.31 -4.54
N GLY A 74 -5.99 -3.10 -5.09
CA GLY A 74 -6.99 -2.57 -6.01
C GLY A 74 -6.64 -1.19 -6.51
N TRP A 75 -7.64 -0.44 -6.98
CA TRP A 75 -7.47 0.84 -7.64
C TRP A 75 -8.14 1.97 -6.86
N ILE A 76 -7.41 3.08 -6.70
CA ILE A 76 -7.91 4.33 -6.10
C ILE A 76 -7.69 5.47 -7.09
N TYR A 77 -8.64 6.41 -7.14
CA TYR A 77 -8.51 7.63 -7.93
C TYR A 77 -7.44 8.53 -7.32
N ALA A 78 -6.46 8.94 -8.12
CA ALA A 78 -5.20 9.51 -7.67
C ALA A 78 -5.34 10.82 -6.88
N GLN A 79 -6.41 11.59 -7.10
CA GLN A 79 -6.69 12.81 -6.33
C GLN A 79 -6.81 12.56 -4.81
N TYR A 80 -7.11 11.31 -4.43
CA TYR A 80 -7.24 10.95 -3.02
C TYR A 80 -5.91 10.52 -2.40
N LEU A 81 -4.86 10.35 -3.20
CA LEU A 81 -3.55 9.87 -2.76
C LEU A 81 -2.62 11.06 -2.47
N GLN A 82 -2.08 11.09 -1.26
CA GLN A 82 -1.15 12.09 -0.75
C GLN A 82 0.20 11.45 -0.42
N PHE A 83 1.28 11.97 -1.01
CA PHE A 83 2.65 11.57 -0.72
C PHE A 83 3.26 12.52 0.30
N VAL A 84 3.96 11.95 1.27
CA VAL A 84 4.75 12.73 2.25
C VAL A 84 6.20 12.68 1.80
N GLN A 85 6.69 13.78 1.25
CA GLN A 85 8.09 13.93 0.84
C GLN A 85 8.98 14.20 2.08
N ASN A 86 10.29 13.97 1.93
CA ASN A 86 11.29 14.12 3.01
C ASN A 86 11.36 15.53 3.64
N ASN A 87 10.82 16.55 2.96
CA ASN A 87 10.71 17.93 3.43
C ASN A 87 9.38 18.22 4.15
N ASN A 88 8.58 17.19 4.46
CA ASN A 88 7.26 17.27 5.08
C ASN A 88 6.22 18.03 4.22
N GLU A 89 6.44 18.09 2.90
CA GLU A 89 5.49 18.63 1.93
C GLU A 89 4.54 17.52 1.46
N THR A 90 3.24 17.83 1.45
CA THR A 90 2.20 16.91 0.97
C THR A 90 1.93 17.15 -0.51
N VAL A 91 2.16 16.15 -1.35
CA VAL A 91 1.95 16.23 -2.80
C VAL A 91 0.84 15.29 -3.22
N TYR A 92 -0.11 15.78 -4.02
CA TYR A 92 -1.18 14.97 -4.59
C TYR A 92 -0.73 14.31 -5.90
N LEU A 93 -1.18 13.07 -6.14
CA LEU A 93 -0.81 12.31 -7.35
C LEU A 93 -1.50 12.73 -8.65
N ASP A 94 -2.42 13.68 -8.61
CA ASP A 94 -3.13 14.17 -9.80
C ASP A 94 -2.16 14.85 -10.79
N GLY A 95 -1.60 14.06 -11.72
CA GLY A 95 -0.64 14.48 -12.74
C GLY A 95 0.83 14.59 -12.31
N ASN A 96 1.15 14.46 -11.01
CA ASN A 96 2.52 14.62 -10.49
C ASN A 96 3.34 13.32 -10.40
N GLY A 97 2.76 12.17 -10.78
CA GLY A 97 3.42 10.87 -10.60
C GLY A 97 4.84 10.73 -11.16
N PRO A 98 5.21 11.32 -12.32
CA PRO A 98 6.59 11.24 -12.82
C PRO A 98 7.60 11.93 -11.90
N GLN A 99 7.19 13.01 -11.22
CA GLN A 99 8.02 13.77 -10.29
C GLN A 99 8.25 13.00 -8.98
N LEU A 100 7.38 12.05 -8.67
CA LEU A 100 7.43 11.21 -7.48
C LEU A 100 8.07 9.83 -7.74
N GLY A 101 8.57 9.60 -8.97
CA GLY A 101 9.21 8.34 -9.34
C GLY A 101 8.24 7.17 -9.47
N ILE A 102 6.96 7.45 -9.63
CA ILE A 102 5.93 6.42 -9.80
C ILE A 102 5.87 6.03 -11.29
N PRO A 103 6.08 4.74 -11.61
CA PRO A 103 6.04 4.26 -12.98
C PRO A 103 4.64 4.38 -13.61
#